data_AF-A0A0D7BQ91-F1
#
_entry.id   AF-A0A0D7BQ91-F1
#
_cell.length_a   1.000
_cell.length_b   1.000
_cell.length_c   1.000
_cell.angle_alpha   90.00
_cell.angle_beta   90.00
_cell.angle_gamma   90.00
#
_symmetry.space_group_name_H-M   'P 1'
#
loop_
_entity.id
_entity.type
_entity.pdbx_description
1 polymer ?
#
loop_
_entity_poly.entity_id
_entity_poly.type
_entity_poly.pdbx_seq_one_letter_code
_entity_poly.pdbx_strand_id
1 'polypeptide(L)'
;MHRRESHSDPGPLDRVHNKRAVKLPRALARPSFSEPSPEVIAIVSPDLADIPIPYIKQELRNQAGPMLAGLRAVSHVPRTLNIAFLPQSFQIPESSPPTASLPTHVIAARSSKAPSQSVCLYPVHDVALLVHFSGLRLPPRYPGADGSVARAMPVLEVALPSPEAFAVIHSFLYNHRIEGMMRALLPLSESTLQNLTTSRAILATRQSRAVVDQMGSQIAQRAYWDVEKIMKIAMLVKSVWQNMAALRISIMEMWDTLDLAWDILLAALQQAASAPLRR
;
A
#
# COMPACT_ATOMS: atom_id res chain seq x y z
N MET A 1 -33.30 -18.71 -70.60
CA MET A 1 -33.35 -17.44 -69.86
C MET A 1 -33.65 -17.72 -68.40
N HIS A 2 -32.88 -17.10 -67.49
CA HIS A 2 -33.04 -16.98 -66.02
C HIS A 2 -32.79 -18.25 -65.19
N ARG A 3 -31.61 -18.39 -64.57
CA ARG A 3 -31.09 -17.75 -63.32
C ARG A 3 -31.82 -18.28 -62.07
N ARG A 4 -31.21 -19.28 -61.42
CA ARG A 4 -31.42 -19.61 -60.00
C ARG A 4 -30.14 -19.28 -59.25
N GLU A 5 -30.29 -18.42 -58.25
CA GLU A 5 -29.27 -17.99 -57.31
C GLU A 5 -29.06 -19.11 -56.28
N SER A 6 -27.80 -19.55 -56.12
CA SER A 6 -27.38 -20.42 -55.03
C SER A 6 -26.58 -19.60 -54.02
N HIS A 7 -27.14 -19.47 -52.82
CA HIS A 7 -26.49 -19.02 -51.60
C HIS A 7 -25.16 -19.77 -51.37
N SER A 8 -24.09 -19.00 -51.19
CA SER A 8 -22.85 -19.46 -50.57
C SER A 8 -22.63 -18.70 -49.27
N ASP A 9 -22.70 -19.44 -48.18
CA ASP A 9 -22.52 -19.01 -46.80
C ASP A 9 -21.02 -18.69 -46.55
N PRO A 10 -20.63 -17.50 -46.06
CA PRO A 10 -19.24 -17.25 -45.70
C PRO A 10 -18.97 -17.79 -44.29
N GLY A 11 -18.04 -18.73 -44.20
CA GLY A 11 -17.58 -19.32 -42.94
C GLY A 11 -17.05 -18.29 -41.93
N PRO A 12 -16.93 -18.69 -40.65
CA PRO A 12 -16.61 -17.78 -39.56
C PRO A 12 -15.16 -17.30 -39.70
N LEU A 13 -15.00 -16.03 -40.08
CA LEU A 13 -13.73 -15.34 -40.01
C LEU A 13 -13.26 -15.31 -38.55
N ASP A 14 -12.13 -15.97 -38.35
CA ASP A 14 -11.13 -15.78 -37.32
C ASP A 14 -11.31 -14.47 -36.51
N ARG A 15 -11.96 -14.59 -35.35
CA ARG A 15 -11.73 -13.67 -34.25
C ARG A 15 -10.30 -13.89 -33.74
N VAL A 16 -9.34 -13.30 -34.44
CA VAL A 16 -7.98 -13.11 -33.96
C VAL A 16 -8.09 -12.34 -32.64
N HIS A 17 -7.99 -13.06 -31.53
CA HIS A 17 -7.90 -12.47 -30.21
C HIS A 17 -6.57 -11.72 -30.15
N ASN A 18 -6.63 -10.42 -30.43
CA ASN A 18 -5.49 -9.51 -30.30
C ASN A 18 -5.14 -9.40 -28.80
N LYS A 19 -4.33 -10.35 -28.31
CA LYS A 19 -3.75 -10.30 -26.96
C LYS A 19 -2.82 -9.09 -26.94
N ARG A 20 -3.33 -7.94 -26.47
CA ARG A 20 -2.51 -6.77 -26.14
C ARG A 20 -1.37 -7.24 -25.23
N ALA A 21 -0.15 -7.26 -25.76
CA ALA A 21 1.04 -7.58 -24.99
C ALA A 21 1.18 -6.52 -23.88
N VAL A 22 1.00 -6.93 -22.63
CA VAL A 22 1.15 -6.04 -21.48
C VAL A 22 2.64 -5.73 -21.33
N LYS A 23 3.04 -4.50 -21.66
CA LYS A 23 4.40 -4.02 -21.42
C LYS A 23 4.52 -3.60 -19.95
N LEU A 24 5.20 -4.41 -19.16
CA LEU A 24 5.55 -4.05 -17.79
C LEU A 24 6.87 -3.27 -17.76
N PRO A 25 6.99 -2.25 -16.90
CA PRO A 25 8.25 -1.55 -16.71
C PRO A 25 9.27 -2.50 -16.06
N ARG A 26 10.53 -2.44 -16.52
CA ARG A 26 11.62 -3.23 -15.96
C ARG A 26 11.97 -2.83 -14.52
N ALA A 27 11.72 -1.57 -14.16
CA ALA A 27 11.92 -1.06 -12.82
C ALA A 27 10.81 -0.06 -12.48
N LEU A 28 10.49 0.06 -11.20
CA LEU A 28 9.57 1.06 -10.70
C LEU A 28 10.35 2.34 -10.41
N ALA A 29 10.02 3.44 -11.09
CA ALA A 29 10.72 4.70 -10.90
C ALA A 29 10.46 5.26 -9.49
N ARG A 30 11.53 5.64 -8.77
CA ARG A 30 11.42 6.33 -7.48
C ARG A 30 11.30 7.84 -7.74
N PRO A 31 10.28 8.53 -7.21
CA PRO A 31 10.20 9.98 -7.30
C PRO A 31 11.30 10.63 -6.46
N SER A 32 11.61 11.90 -6.72
CA SER A 32 12.53 12.68 -5.88
C SER A 32 11.98 12.77 -4.46
N PHE A 33 12.81 12.42 -3.48
CA PHE A 33 12.45 12.51 -2.07
C PHE A 33 12.65 13.92 -1.56
N SER A 34 11.71 14.38 -0.74
CA SER A 34 11.84 15.55 0.10
C SER A 34 11.50 15.14 1.51
N GLU A 35 12.38 15.44 2.46
CA GLU A 35 12.02 15.30 3.86
C GLU A 35 10.82 16.20 4.17
N PRO A 36 9.90 15.79 5.06
CA PRO A 36 8.83 16.65 5.52
C PRO A 36 9.37 17.91 6.19
N SER A 37 8.68 19.04 6.02
CA SER A 37 9.05 20.28 6.70
C SER A 37 8.83 20.14 8.21
N PRO A 38 9.82 20.49 9.06
CA PRO A 38 9.65 20.54 10.52
C PRO A 38 8.46 21.40 10.96
N GLU A 39 8.17 22.47 10.21
CA GLU A 39 7.05 23.38 10.48
C GLU A 39 5.69 22.64 10.45
N VAL A 40 5.53 21.68 9.54
CA VAL A 40 4.28 20.91 9.42
C VAL A 40 4.08 19.99 10.62
N ILE A 41 5.17 19.46 11.18
CA ILE A 41 5.15 18.65 12.41
C ILE A 41 4.84 19.55 13.61
N ALA A 42 5.47 20.71 13.71
CA ALA A 42 5.26 21.68 14.79
C ALA A 42 3.79 22.17 14.86
N ILE A 43 3.10 22.30 13.72
CA ILE A 43 1.68 22.70 13.68
C ILE A 43 0.77 21.67 14.38
N VAL A 44 1.04 20.37 14.21
CA VAL A 44 0.19 19.32 14.82
C VAL A 44 0.68 18.88 16.19
N SER A 45 1.97 19.06 16.47
CA SER A 45 2.62 18.63 17.71
C SER A 45 3.69 19.65 18.09
N PRO A 46 3.31 20.80 18.70
CA PRO A 46 4.23 21.88 19.05
C PRO A 46 5.41 21.43 19.91
N ASP A 47 5.21 20.43 20.78
CA ASP A 47 6.25 19.86 21.64
C ASP A 47 7.42 19.22 20.87
N LEU A 48 7.24 18.97 19.57
CA LEU A 48 8.27 18.40 18.68
C LEU A 48 8.96 19.46 17.80
N ALA A 49 8.62 20.75 17.93
CA ALA A 49 9.10 21.80 17.03
C ALA A 49 10.64 21.87 16.92
N ASP A 50 11.33 21.67 18.04
CA ASP A 50 12.79 21.75 18.13
C ASP A 50 13.49 20.38 18.07
N ILE A 51 12.73 19.29 17.85
CA ILE A 51 13.26 17.93 17.84
C ILE A 51 13.65 17.54 16.40
N PRO A 52 14.90 17.14 16.14
CA PRO A 52 15.28 16.72 14.79
C PRO A 52 14.49 15.49 14.34
N ILE A 53 14.03 15.51 13.08
CA ILE A 53 13.20 14.46 12.46
C ILE A 53 13.75 13.03 12.68
N PRO A 54 15.07 12.76 12.61
CA PRO A 54 15.61 11.42 12.89
C PRO A 54 15.28 10.91 14.30
N TYR A 55 15.27 11.77 15.32
CA TYR A 55 14.90 11.39 16.68
C TYR A 55 13.40 11.13 16.80
N ILE A 56 12.56 11.93 16.14
CA ILE A 56 11.11 11.69 16.09
C ILE A 56 10.82 10.32 15.47
N LYS A 57 11.45 9.99 14.33
CA LYS A 57 11.31 8.68 13.67
C LYS A 57 11.71 7.53 14.59
N GLN A 58 12.81 7.69 15.34
CA GLN A 58 13.29 6.67 16.26
C GLN A 58 12.31 6.48 17.44
N GLU A 59 11.78 7.56 17.99
CA GLU A 59 10.85 7.49 19.10
C GLU A 59 9.50 6.90 18.69
N LEU A 60 8.99 7.23 17.50
CA LEU A 60 7.79 6.59 16.96
C LEU A 60 7.92 5.07 16.84
N ARG A 61 9.11 4.56 16.50
CA ARG A 61 9.39 3.11 16.49
C ARG A 61 9.27 2.51 17.89
N ASN A 62 9.74 3.22 18.92
CA ASN A 62 9.60 2.80 20.31
C ASN A 62 8.12 2.82 20.76
N GLN A 63 7.32 3.73 20.21
CA GLN A 63 5.89 3.87 20.51
C GLN A 63 4.96 3.01 19.65
N ALA A 64 5.50 2.11 18.82
CA ALA A 64 4.71 1.24 17.96
C ALA A 64 3.66 0.42 18.73
N GLY A 65 4.01 -0.11 19.90
CA GLY A 65 3.11 -0.91 20.74
C GLY A 65 1.86 -0.12 21.18
N PRO A 66 2.02 0.99 21.92
CA PRO A 66 0.93 1.89 22.29
C PRO A 66 0.06 2.35 21.11
N MET A 67 0.67 2.76 19.99
CA MET A 67 -0.07 3.20 18.80
C MET A 67 -0.90 2.07 18.19
N LEU A 68 -0.33 0.86 18.05
CA LEU A 68 -1.07 -0.31 17.57
C LEU A 68 -2.21 -0.70 18.53
N ALA A 69 -2.02 -0.55 19.83
CA ALA A 69 -3.08 -0.77 20.82
C ALA A 69 -4.23 0.23 20.63
N GLY A 70 -3.95 1.51 20.39
CA GLY A 70 -5.00 2.50 20.13
C GLY A 70 -5.70 2.32 18.78
N LEU A 71 -4.99 1.89 17.73
CA LEU A 71 -5.63 1.52 16.46
C LEU A 71 -6.64 0.37 16.65
N ARG A 72 -6.35 -0.58 17.54
CA ARG A 72 -7.28 -1.67 17.88
C ARG A 72 -8.46 -1.18 18.73
N ALA A 73 -8.23 -0.19 19.59
CA ALA A 73 -9.28 0.39 20.43
C ALA A 73 -10.38 1.10 19.62
N VAL A 74 -10.05 1.64 18.44
CA VAL A 74 -11.01 2.28 17.52
C VAL A 74 -11.62 1.32 16.48
N SER A 75 -11.79 0.05 16.85
CA SER A 75 -12.34 -0.99 15.96
C SER A 75 -13.76 -0.73 15.44
N HIS A 76 -14.48 0.24 16.03
CA HIS A 76 -15.80 0.69 15.57
C HIS A 76 -15.75 1.56 14.30
N VAL A 77 -14.58 2.08 13.92
CA VAL A 77 -14.41 2.77 12.63
C VAL A 77 -14.52 1.72 11.51
N PRO A 78 -15.52 1.80 10.62
CA PRO A 78 -15.69 0.81 9.58
C PRO A 78 -14.52 0.87 8.60
N ARG A 79 -14.13 -0.26 7.99
CA ARG A 79 -13.00 -0.28 7.04
C ARG A 79 -13.33 0.40 5.72
N THR A 80 -14.59 0.34 5.32
CA THR A 80 -15.11 0.97 4.10
C THR A 80 -16.44 1.64 4.38
N LEU A 81 -16.73 2.69 3.64
CA LEU A 81 -17.97 3.44 3.77
C LEU A 81 -18.39 3.97 2.40
N ASN A 82 -19.68 4.22 2.19
CA ASN A 82 -20.13 5.00 1.05
C ASN A 82 -19.85 6.49 1.32
N ILE A 83 -19.24 7.18 0.35
CA ILE A 83 -18.84 8.59 0.47
C ILE A 83 -20.01 9.52 0.81
N ALA A 84 -21.24 9.18 0.41
CA ALA A 84 -22.44 9.94 0.76
C ALA A 84 -22.75 9.95 2.27
N PHE A 85 -22.21 8.99 3.03
CA PHE A 85 -22.39 8.88 4.48
C PHE A 85 -21.12 9.27 5.26
N LEU A 86 -20.07 9.76 4.59
CA LEU A 86 -18.79 10.06 5.23
C LEU A 86 -18.96 11.20 6.24
N PRO A 87 -18.78 10.95 7.56
CA PRO A 87 -18.87 12.03 8.53
C PRO A 87 -17.62 12.92 8.47
N GLN A 88 -17.72 14.14 8.97
CA GLN A 88 -16.56 15.02 9.14
C GLN A 88 -15.62 14.56 10.26
N SER A 89 -16.13 13.78 11.23
CA SER A 89 -15.35 13.24 12.33
C SER A 89 -15.95 11.96 12.90
N PHE A 90 -15.11 11.09 13.46
CA PHE A 90 -15.52 9.94 14.26
C PHE A 90 -15.33 10.23 15.75
N GLN A 91 -16.32 9.87 16.57
CA GLN A 91 -16.19 9.97 18.03
C GLN A 91 -15.47 8.73 18.57
N ILE A 92 -14.44 8.92 19.40
CA ILE A 92 -13.78 7.86 20.16
C ILE A 92 -14.23 7.92 21.61
N PRO A 93 -14.75 6.82 22.19
CA PRO A 93 -14.95 6.73 23.63
C PRO A 93 -13.61 6.87 24.38
N GLU A 94 -13.52 7.73 25.39
CA GLU A 94 -12.30 7.90 26.20
C GLU A 94 -11.90 6.66 27.02
N SER A 95 -12.72 5.60 27.03
CA SER A 95 -12.44 4.33 27.72
C SER A 95 -11.37 3.49 26.98
N SER A 96 -10.25 4.11 26.62
CA SER A 96 -9.09 3.40 26.09
C SER A 96 -8.19 2.87 27.21
N PRO A 97 -7.49 1.75 27.01
CA PRO A 97 -6.51 1.28 27.98
C PRO A 97 -5.49 2.39 28.28
N PRO A 98 -5.01 2.54 29.53
CA PRO A 98 -4.11 3.63 29.91
C PRO A 98 -2.77 3.62 29.16
N THR A 99 -2.42 2.51 28.53
CA THR A 99 -1.19 2.34 27.74
C THR A 99 -1.40 2.52 26.22
N ALA A 100 -2.62 2.76 25.76
CA ALA A 100 -2.93 2.92 24.34
C ALA A 100 -2.77 4.38 23.91
N SER A 101 -2.05 4.61 22.82
CA SER A 101 -2.03 5.92 22.14
C SER A 101 -3.12 5.92 21.09
N LEU A 102 -4.17 6.72 21.30
CA LEU A 102 -5.32 6.77 20.40
C LEU A 102 -4.98 7.51 19.10
N PRO A 103 -5.45 7.01 17.93
CA PRO A 103 -5.32 7.73 16.68
C PRO A 103 -5.98 9.11 16.74
N THR A 104 -5.40 10.03 15.99
CA THR A 104 -5.77 11.45 15.97
C THR A 104 -6.70 11.80 14.82
N HIS A 105 -6.64 11.05 13.72
CA HIS A 105 -7.38 11.31 12.49
C HIS A 105 -7.86 9.99 11.89
N VAL A 106 -8.80 10.07 10.95
CA VAL A 106 -9.15 8.97 10.04
C VAL A 106 -8.89 9.41 8.61
N ILE A 107 -8.00 8.71 7.89
CA ILE A 107 -7.87 8.90 6.44
C ILE A 107 -9.06 8.24 5.75
N ALA A 108 -9.80 8.99 4.95
CA ALA A 108 -10.74 8.48 3.97
C ALA A 108 -10.06 8.45 2.60
N ALA A 109 -9.48 7.30 2.26
CA ALA A 109 -8.82 7.07 0.99
C ALA A 109 -9.85 6.83 -0.11
N ARG A 110 -9.82 7.69 -1.14
CA ARG A 110 -10.69 7.61 -2.33
C ARG A 110 -9.86 7.41 -3.59
N SER A 111 -10.42 6.71 -4.58
CA SER A 111 -9.71 6.48 -5.83
C SER A 111 -9.55 7.79 -6.60
N SER A 112 -8.32 8.08 -7.05
CA SER A 112 -8.04 9.23 -7.91
C SER A 112 -8.25 8.95 -9.40
N LYS A 113 -8.39 7.67 -9.79
CA LYS A 113 -8.48 7.26 -11.20
C LYS A 113 -9.91 7.16 -11.71
N ALA A 114 -10.85 6.84 -10.83
CA ALA A 114 -12.25 6.70 -11.18
C ALA A 114 -13.12 7.13 -10.00
N PRO A 115 -14.25 7.82 -10.25
CA PRO A 115 -15.20 8.13 -9.20
C PRO A 115 -15.72 6.82 -8.60
N SER A 116 -15.37 6.58 -7.34
CA SER A 116 -15.88 5.48 -6.52
C SER A 116 -16.84 6.06 -5.50
N GLN A 117 -17.98 5.42 -5.32
CA GLN A 117 -18.87 5.76 -4.21
C GLN A 117 -18.37 5.19 -2.88
N SER A 118 -17.33 4.35 -2.87
CA SER A 118 -16.74 3.80 -1.65
C SER A 118 -15.37 4.39 -1.34
N VAL A 119 -15.14 4.65 -0.05
CA VAL A 119 -13.86 5.07 0.52
C VAL A 119 -13.34 4.02 1.50
N CYS A 120 -12.02 3.88 1.58
CA CYS A 120 -11.36 3.06 2.61
C CYS A 120 -10.95 3.95 3.78
N LEU A 121 -11.26 3.54 5.00
CA LEU A 121 -11.02 4.32 6.21
C LEU A 121 -9.85 3.74 7.00
N TYR A 122 -8.91 4.60 7.39
CA TYR A 122 -7.70 4.22 8.11
C TYR A 122 -7.48 5.19 9.28
N PRO A 123 -7.71 4.75 10.53
CA PRO A 123 -7.31 5.52 11.70
C PRO A 123 -5.79 5.71 11.74
N VAL A 124 -5.32 6.91 12.07
CA VAL A 124 -3.90 7.28 11.98
C VAL A 124 -3.50 8.26 13.07
N HIS A 125 -2.20 8.24 13.38
CA HIS A 125 -1.51 9.24 14.18
C HIS A 125 -0.88 10.24 13.21
N ASP A 126 -1.20 11.51 13.36
CA ASP A 126 -0.71 12.60 12.50
C ASP A 126 0.82 12.64 12.43
N VAL A 127 1.51 12.54 13.57
CA VAL A 127 2.98 12.54 13.62
C VAL A 127 3.56 11.34 12.87
N ALA A 128 2.95 10.16 12.95
CA ALA A 128 3.40 8.96 12.22
C ALA A 128 3.27 9.12 10.69
N LEU A 129 2.31 9.92 10.22
CA LEU A 129 2.19 10.27 8.80
C LEU A 129 3.17 11.37 8.41
N LEU A 130 3.10 12.51 9.10
CA LEU A 130 3.80 13.73 8.70
C LEU A 130 5.31 13.60 8.75
N VAL A 131 5.86 12.72 9.59
CA VAL A 131 7.31 12.46 9.63
C VAL A 131 7.82 11.70 8.40
N HIS A 132 6.92 11.12 7.60
CA HIS A 132 7.25 10.28 6.45
C HIS A 132 6.62 10.76 5.13
N PHE A 133 5.57 11.59 5.19
CA PHE A 133 4.70 11.92 4.06
C PHE A 133 4.80 13.42 3.78
N SER A 134 5.55 13.79 2.74
CA SER A 134 5.69 15.21 2.35
C SER A 134 4.56 15.72 1.47
N GLY A 135 3.67 14.84 0.99
CA GLY A 135 2.54 15.19 0.12
C GLY A 135 1.23 15.51 0.84
N LEU A 136 1.16 15.38 2.17
CA LEU A 136 -0.07 15.55 2.94
C LEU A 136 -0.11 16.87 3.70
N ARG A 137 -1.31 17.43 3.81
CA ARG A 137 -1.65 18.50 4.75
C ARG A 137 -2.78 18.00 5.64
N LEU A 138 -2.61 18.16 6.95
CA LEU A 138 -3.60 17.72 7.93
C LEU A 138 -4.40 18.93 8.44
N PRO A 139 -5.71 18.77 8.70
CA PRO A 139 -6.45 19.77 9.46
C PRO A 139 -5.88 19.86 10.89
N PRO A 140 -6.07 20.99 11.58
CA PRO A 140 -5.77 21.07 13.01
C PRO A 140 -6.55 20.01 13.80
N ARG A 141 -5.96 19.53 14.90
CA ARG A 141 -6.68 18.69 15.86
C ARG A 141 -7.88 19.46 16.40
N TYR A 142 -9.04 18.80 16.54
CA TYR A 142 -10.13 19.41 17.31
C TYR A 142 -9.66 19.57 18.75
N PRO A 143 -9.81 20.76 19.37
CA PRO A 143 -9.57 20.90 20.80
C PRO A 143 -10.50 19.91 21.52
N GLY A 144 -9.95 19.15 22.47
CA GLY A 144 -10.80 18.40 23.40
C GLY A 144 -11.67 19.42 24.11
N ALA A 145 -12.99 19.29 24.02
CA ALA A 145 -13.87 20.11 24.84
C ALA A 145 -13.66 19.69 26.29
N ASP A 146 -13.26 20.63 27.15
CA ASP A 146 -13.11 20.38 28.59
C ASP A 146 -14.41 19.75 29.13
N GLY A 147 -14.32 18.52 29.64
CA GLY A 147 -15.46 17.77 30.20
C GLY A 147 -16.21 16.85 29.22
N SER A 148 -15.79 16.72 27.95
CA SER A 148 -16.36 15.74 27.02
C SER A 148 -15.70 14.37 27.16
N VAL A 149 -16.50 13.33 27.40
CA VAL A 149 -16.06 11.92 27.51
C VAL A 149 -15.69 11.28 26.16
N ALA A 150 -15.74 12.06 25.07
CA ALA A 150 -15.49 11.60 23.72
C ALA A 150 -14.58 12.56 22.96
N ARG A 151 -13.54 12.01 22.33
CA ARG A 151 -12.59 12.74 21.48
C ARG A 151 -13.00 12.59 20.01
N ALA A 152 -13.19 13.71 19.32
CA ALA A 152 -13.48 13.72 17.89
C ALA A 152 -12.19 13.54 17.06
N MET A 153 -12.15 12.52 16.21
CA MET A 153 -11.14 12.34 15.16
C MET A 153 -11.63 12.96 13.85
N PRO A 154 -11.02 14.05 13.34
CA PRO A 154 -11.35 14.54 12.01
C PRO A 154 -11.09 13.48 10.94
N VAL A 155 -11.96 13.48 9.92
CA VAL A 155 -11.79 12.70 8.71
C VAL A 155 -11.00 13.52 7.68
N LEU A 156 -9.89 12.98 7.20
CA LEU A 156 -9.09 13.54 6.13
C LEU A 156 -9.33 12.75 4.84
N GLU A 157 -9.95 13.38 3.85
CA GLU A 157 -10.05 12.79 2.52
C GLU A 157 -8.71 12.85 1.77
N VAL A 158 -8.26 11.70 1.28
CA VAL A 158 -7.02 11.57 0.49
C VAL A 158 -7.31 10.85 -0.82
N ALA A 159 -7.01 11.50 -1.94
CA ALA A 159 -7.10 10.88 -3.25
C ALA A 159 -5.86 10.01 -3.52
N LEU A 160 -6.06 8.69 -3.66
CA LEU A 160 -5.00 7.72 -3.91
C LEU A 160 -5.23 6.96 -5.23
N PRO A 161 -4.15 6.61 -5.97
CA PRO A 161 -4.24 5.76 -7.15
C PRO A 161 -4.90 4.38 -6.92
N SER A 162 -4.83 3.85 -5.71
CA SER A 162 -5.49 2.60 -5.29
C SER A 162 -5.74 2.61 -3.77
N PRO A 163 -6.92 3.03 -3.29
CA PRO A 163 -7.22 3.14 -1.87
C PRO A 163 -6.94 1.86 -1.07
N GLU A 164 -7.31 0.70 -1.61
CA GLU A 164 -7.21 -0.59 -0.94
C GLU A 164 -5.76 -0.99 -0.67
N ALA A 165 -4.85 -0.64 -1.60
CA ALA A 165 -3.42 -0.91 -1.47
C ALA A 165 -2.76 -0.07 -0.36
N PHE A 166 -3.43 0.97 0.14
CA PHE A 166 -2.92 1.77 1.26
C PHE A 166 -2.80 0.97 2.56
N ALA A 167 -3.55 -0.13 2.72
CA ALA A 167 -3.44 -1.00 3.90
C ALA A 167 -2.01 -1.54 4.12
N VAL A 168 -1.25 -1.79 3.04
CA VAL A 168 0.14 -2.25 3.13
C VAL A 168 1.04 -1.15 3.71
N ILE A 169 0.86 0.08 3.22
CA ILE A 169 1.59 1.27 3.68
C ILE A 169 1.24 1.56 5.14
N HIS A 170 -0.05 1.59 5.45
CA HIS A 170 -0.58 1.83 6.80
C HIS A 170 -0.01 0.83 7.81
N SER A 171 -0.01 -0.46 7.48
CA SER A 171 0.59 -1.49 8.34
C SER A 171 2.08 -1.23 8.59
N PHE A 172 2.85 -0.94 7.53
CA PHE A 172 4.29 -0.68 7.66
C PHE A 172 4.61 0.55 8.52
N LEU A 173 3.79 1.61 8.44
CA LEU A 173 4.01 2.82 9.24
C LEU A 173 4.09 2.58 10.74
N TYR A 174 3.40 1.54 11.24
CA TYR A 174 3.37 1.24 12.66
C TYR A 174 4.27 0.08 13.03
N ASN A 175 4.38 -0.95 12.19
CA ASN A 175 5.15 -2.13 12.52
C ASN A 175 6.65 -1.98 12.15
N HIS A 176 6.97 -1.15 11.16
CA HIS A 176 8.30 -1.00 10.55
C HIS A 176 8.96 -2.35 10.17
N ARG A 177 8.15 -3.37 9.85
CA ARG A 177 8.59 -4.73 9.54
C ARG A 177 8.59 -4.96 8.03
N ILE A 178 9.78 -5.05 7.46
CA ILE A 178 10.02 -5.43 6.06
C ILE A 178 9.34 -6.77 5.74
N GLU A 179 9.51 -7.75 6.61
CA GLU A 179 8.89 -9.07 6.51
C GLU A 179 7.35 -8.99 6.41
N GLY A 180 6.72 -8.13 7.21
CA GLY A 180 5.27 -7.91 7.21
C GLY A 180 4.78 -7.32 5.89
N MET A 181 5.52 -6.34 5.35
CA MET A 181 5.22 -5.76 4.04
C MET A 181 5.46 -6.76 2.91
N MET A 182 6.56 -7.50 2.93
CA MET A 182 6.85 -8.51 1.92
C MET A 182 5.77 -9.61 1.90
N ARG A 183 5.31 -10.06 3.08
CA ARG A 183 4.18 -10.99 3.20
C ARG A 183 2.88 -10.45 2.60
N ALA A 184 2.63 -9.14 2.75
CA ALA A 184 1.44 -8.51 2.19
C ALA A 184 1.53 -8.33 0.66
N LEU A 185 2.74 -8.25 0.10
CA LEU A 185 2.96 -8.06 -1.33
C LEU A 185 3.03 -9.38 -2.10
N LEU A 186 3.69 -10.40 -1.55
CA LEU A 186 4.00 -11.65 -2.24
C LEU A 186 3.64 -12.88 -1.39
N PRO A 187 3.07 -13.94 -2.00
CA PRO A 187 2.85 -15.21 -1.33
C PRO A 187 4.16 -16.02 -1.23
N LEU A 188 5.10 -15.58 -0.39
CA LEU A 188 6.36 -16.29 -0.10
C LEU A 188 6.21 -17.30 1.05
N SER A 189 7.20 -18.18 1.26
CA SER A 189 7.25 -19.06 2.43
C SER A 189 7.74 -18.31 3.67
N GLU A 190 7.32 -18.76 4.85
CA GLU A 190 7.80 -18.21 6.13
C GLU A 190 9.33 -18.31 6.27
N SER A 191 9.92 -19.42 5.84
CA SER A 191 11.38 -19.59 5.79
C SER A 191 12.09 -18.56 4.91
N THR A 192 11.46 -18.14 3.81
CA THR A 192 12.01 -17.10 2.93
C THR A 192 11.90 -15.73 3.60
N LEU A 193 10.74 -15.44 4.22
CA LEU A 193 10.48 -14.17 4.88
C LEU A 193 11.41 -13.93 6.08
N GLN A 194 11.76 -14.96 6.84
CA GLN A 194 12.72 -14.87 7.96
C GLN A 194 14.11 -14.36 7.52
N ASN A 195 14.48 -14.57 6.26
CA ASN A 195 15.74 -14.08 5.70
C ASN A 195 15.64 -12.63 5.18
N LEU A 196 14.44 -12.04 5.15
CA LEU A 196 14.16 -10.72 4.59
C LEU A 196 13.69 -9.74 5.67
N THR A 197 14.38 -9.70 6.80
CA THR A 197 14.00 -8.87 7.96
C THR A 197 14.67 -7.50 7.99
N THR A 198 15.75 -7.29 7.22
CA THR A 198 16.54 -6.05 7.21
C THR A 198 16.72 -5.49 5.81
N SER A 199 16.91 -4.18 5.68
CA SER A 199 17.16 -3.54 4.38
C SER A 199 18.44 -4.06 3.73
N ARG A 200 19.47 -4.38 4.52
CA ARG A 200 20.69 -5.01 4.02
C ARG A 200 20.40 -6.36 3.38
N ALA A 201 19.57 -7.19 4.02
CA ALA A 201 19.18 -8.48 3.45
C ALA A 201 18.40 -8.31 2.15
N ILE A 202 17.44 -7.37 2.11
CA ILE A 202 16.70 -7.03 0.88
C ILE A 202 17.64 -6.65 -0.27
N LEU A 203 18.58 -5.74 -0.02
CA LEU A 203 19.53 -5.28 -1.03
C LEU A 203 20.46 -6.40 -1.49
N ALA A 204 20.97 -7.22 -0.57
CA ALA A 204 21.82 -8.37 -0.89
C ALA A 204 21.07 -9.43 -1.73
N THR A 205 19.83 -9.74 -1.36
CA THR A 205 18.96 -10.63 -2.13
C THR A 205 18.73 -10.09 -3.53
N ARG A 206 18.41 -8.79 -3.65
CA ARG A 206 18.15 -8.14 -4.93
C ARG A 206 19.36 -8.18 -5.88
N GLN A 207 20.57 -8.07 -5.34
CA GLN A 207 21.81 -8.19 -6.12
C GLN A 207 22.10 -9.62 -6.57
N SER A 208 21.53 -10.62 -5.91
CA SER A 208 21.71 -12.04 -6.25
C SER A 208 20.64 -12.52 -7.22
N ARG A 209 20.97 -12.50 -8.51
CA ARG A 209 20.06 -12.96 -9.58
C ARG A 209 19.55 -14.40 -9.34
N ALA A 210 20.43 -15.31 -8.91
CA ALA A 210 20.07 -16.69 -8.65
C ALA A 210 18.98 -16.81 -7.55
N VAL A 211 19.08 -16.00 -6.49
CA VAL A 211 18.10 -16.01 -5.40
C VAL A 211 16.78 -15.38 -5.86
N VAL A 212 16.82 -14.27 -6.59
CA VAL A 212 15.61 -13.65 -7.17
C VAL A 212 14.90 -14.63 -8.12
N ASP A 213 15.63 -15.31 -8.98
CA ASP A 213 15.08 -16.31 -9.90
C ASP A 213 14.48 -17.50 -9.15
N GLN A 214 15.11 -17.96 -8.07
CA GLN A 214 14.58 -19.01 -7.20
C GLN A 214 13.26 -18.58 -6.53
N MET A 215 13.20 -17.38 -5.97
CA MET A 215 11.98 -16.82 -5.37
C MET A 215 10.89 -16.63 -6.43
N GLY A 216 11.25 -16.16 -7.63
CA GLY A 216 10.35 -16.04 -8.76
C GLY A 216 9.74 -17.39 -9.14
N SER A 217 10.54 -18.46 -9.12
CA SER A 217 10.06 -19.82 -9.36
C SER A 217 9.05 -20.27 -8.31
N GLN A 218 9.28 -19.96 -7.03
CA GLN A 218 8.32 -20.28 -5.97
C GLN A 218 6.97 -19.59 -6.19
N ILE A 219 6.98 -18.30 -6.58
CA ILE A 219 5.75 -17.56 -6.90
C ILE A 219 5.05 -18.19 -8.11
N ALA A 220 5.80 -18.48 -9.18
CA ALA A 220 5.25 -19.10 -10.37
C ALA A 220 4.64 -20.48 -10.08
N GLN A 221 5.32 -21.33 -9.32
CA GLN A 221 4.81 -22.63 -8.88
C GLN A 221 3.52 -22.52 -8.07
N ARG A 222 3.47 -21.60 -7.09
CA ARG A 222 2.26 -21.35 -6.27
C ARG A 222 1.10 -20.81 -7.11
N ALA A 223 1.39 -20.07 -8.16
CA ALA A 223 0.41 -19.62 -9.14
C ALA A 223 0.06 -20.70 -10.17
N TYR A 224 0.64 -21.90 -10.11
CA TYR A 224 0.51 -22.95 -11.13
C TYR A 224 0.96 -22.48 -12.53
N TRP A 225 1.98 -21.63 -12.56
CA TRP A 225 2.52 -21.00 -13.78
C TRP A 225 1.48 -20.16 -14.55
N ASP A 226 0.39 -19.79 -13.90
CA ASP A 226 -0.67 -18.97 -14.46
C ASP A 226 -0.23 -17.50 -14.45
N VAL A 227 0.05 -16.99 -15.66
CA VAL A 227 0.45 -15.60 -15.88
C VAL A 227 -0.60 -14.61 -15.36
N GLU A 228 -1.90 -14.91 -15.47
CA GLU A 228 -2.95 -14.01 -15.00
C GLU A 228 -2.92 -13.85 -13.47
N LYS A 229 -2.70 -14.94 -12.74
CA LYS A 229 -2.55 -14.91 -11.28
C LYS A 229 -1.33 -14.10 -10.86
N ILE A 230 -0.18 -14.30 -11.51
CA ILE A 230 1.04 -13.52 -11.22
C ILE A 230 0.83 -12.04 -11.57
N MET A 231 0.14 -11.74 -12.67
CA MET A 231 -0.21 -10.38 -13.06
C MET A 231 -1.11 -9.69 -12.04
N LYS A 232 -2.05 -10.41 -11.40
CA LYS A 232 -2.87 -9.86 -10.29
C LYS A 232 -2.00 -9.43 -9.10
N ILE A 233 -0.98 -10.20 -8.76
CA ILE A 233 -0.02 -9.84 -7.71
C ILE A 233 0.81 -8.62 -8.15
N ALA A 234 1.27 -8.58 -9.41
CA ALA A 234 1.98 -7.43 -9.95
C ALA A 234 1.15 -6.14 -9.93
N MET A 235 -0.17 -6.22 -10.14
CA MET A 235 -1.06 -5.07 -10.00
C MET A 235 -1.09 -4.55 -8.56
N LEU A 236 -1.06 -5.42 -7.54
CA LEU A 236 -0.97 -4.99 -6.14
C LEU A 236 0.34 -4.26 -5.86
N VAL A 237 1.49 -4.83 -6.23
CA VAL A 237 2.81 -4.20 -6.03
C VAL A 237 2.87 -2.84 -6.72
N LYS A 238 2.41 -2.76 -7.97
CA LYS A 238 2.30 -1.50 -8.71
C LYS A 238 1.37 -0.50 -8.01
N SER A 239 0.26 -0.96 -7.44
CA SER A 239 -0.70 -0.10 -6.74
C SER A 239 -0.10 0.50 -5.45
N VAL A 240 0.64 -0.31 -4.69
CA VAL A 240 1.39 0.18 -3.52
C VAL A 240 2.44 1.22 -3.95
N TRP A 241 3.23 0.92 -4.99
CA TRP A 241 4.19 1.87 -5.55
C TRP A 241 3.54 3.21 -5.97
N GLN A 242 2.41 3.16 -6.68
CA GLN A 242 1.70 4.38 -7.10
C GLN A 242 1.22 5.19 -5.91
N ASN A 243 0.69 4.54 -4.87
CA ASN A 243 0.29 5.24 -3.64
C ASN A 243 1.50 5.87 -2.94
N MET A 244 2.61 5.13 -2.79
CA MET A 244 3.83 5.66 -2.17
C MET A 244 4.37 6.87 -2.93
N ALA A 245 4.32 6.85 -4.27
CA ALA A 245 4.70 7.96 -5.11
C ALA A 245 3.76 9.16 -4.95
N ALA A 246 2.44 8.93 -4.96
CA ALA A 246 1.44 9.99 -4.77
C ALA A 246 1.55 10.67 -3.41
N LEU A 247 1.88 9.90 -2.37
CA LEU A 247 2.05 10.38 -0.99
C LEU A 247 3.44 10.96 -0.71
N ARG A 248 4.37 10.84 -1.67
CA ARG A 248 5.78 11.28 -1.56
C ARG A 248 6.45 10.73 -0.31
N ILE A 249 6.31 9.41 -0.10
CA ILE A 249 6.82 8.71 1.09
C ILE A 249 8.35 8.66 1.07
N SER A 250 8.98 9.04 2.17
CA SER A 250 10.45 9.11 2.31
C SER A 250 11.05 7.94 3.12
N ILE A 251 10.45 6.75 3.08
CA ILE A 251 10.89 5.57 3.84
C ILE A 251 11.64 4.62 2.92
N MET A 252 12.97 4.61 2.99
CA MET A 252 13.82 3.84 2.07
C MET A 252 13.56 2.33 2.15
N GLU A 253 13.32 1.80 3.35
CA GLU A 253 13.07 0.39 3.58
C GLU A 253 11.83 -0.11 2.81
N MET A 254 10.79 0.71 2.68
CA MET A 254 9.60 0.37 1.89
C MET A 254 9.90 0.35 0.39
N TRP A 255 10.68 1.31 -0.11
CA TRP A 255 11.07 1.38 -1.52
C TRP A 255 11.97 0.21 -1.91
N ASP A 256 12.93 -0.15 -1.06
CA ASP A 256 13.80 -1.30 -1.28
C ASP A 256 12.99 -2.61 -1.29
N THR A 257 12.02 -2.74 -0.38
CA THR A 257 11.10 -3.89 -0.31
C THR A 257 10.26 -4.01 -1.58
N LEU A 258 9.72 -2.89 -2.08
CA LEU A 258 8.96 -2.87 -3.34
C LEU A 258 9.80 -3.26 -4.55
N ASP A 259 11.03 -2.73 -4.64
CA ASP A 259 11.91 -3.02 -5.77
C ASP A 259 12.27 -4.50 -5.82
N LEU A 260 12.59 -5.12 -4.68
CA LEU A 260 12.81 -6.57 -4.62
C LEU A 260 11.54 -7.34 -4.99
N ALA A 261 10.38 -6.94 -4.45
CA ALA A 261 9.12 -7.62 -4.77
C ALA A 261 8.80 -7.55 -6.27
N TRP A 262 9.09 -6.42 -6.91
CA TRP A 262 8.93 -6.22 -8.34
C TRP A 262 9.89 -7.12 -9.15
N ASP A 263 11.16 -7.17 -8.77
CA ASP A 263 12.16 -8.01 -9.45
C ASP A 263 11.81 -9.51 -9.36
N ILE A 264 11.33 -9.98 -8.20
CA ILE A 264 10.83 -11.36 -8.02
C ILE A 264 9.64 -11.65 -8.94
N LEU A 265 8.71 -10.71 -9.09
CA LEU A 265 7.55 -10.89 -9.97
C LEU A 265 7.92 -10.89 -11.44
N LEU A 266 8.86 -10.03 -11.87
CA LEU A 266 9.37 -10.06 -13.23
C LEU A 266 10.03 -11.40 -13.54
N ALA A 267 10.82 -11.95 -12.61
CA ALA A 267 11.40 -13.28 -12.75
C ALA A 267 10.31 -14.37 -12.83
N ALA A 268 9.30 -14.33 -11.96
CA ALA A 268 8.17 -15.26 -11.99
C ALA A 268 7.41 -15.23 -13.32
N LEU A 269 7.11 -14.03 -13.83
CA LEU A 269 6.43 -13.83 -15.12
C LEU A 269 7.25 -14.35 -16.29
N GLN A 270 8.56 -14.09 -16.30
CA GLN A 270 9.46 -14.59 -17.34
C GLN A 270 9.48 -16.11 -17.37
N GLN A 271 9.54 -16.76 -16.21
CA GLN A 271 9.54 -18.22 -16.13
C GLN A 271 8.18 -18.81 -16.51
N ALA A 272 7.06 -18.23 -16.05
CA ALA A 272 5.71 -18.66 -16.40
C ALA A 272 5.41 -18.50 -17.90
N ALA A 273 5.85 -17.41 -18.52
CA ALA A 273 5.72 -17.20 -19.96
C ALA A 273 6.58 -18.18 -20.79
N SER A 274 7.68 -18.67 -20.22
CA SER A 274 8.58 -19.63 -20.87
C SER A 274 8.20 -21.09 -20.58
N ALA A 275 7.26 -21.35 -19.67
CA ALA A 275 6.81 -22.69 -19.35
C ALA A 275 5.96 -23.25 -20.51
N PRO A 276 6.23 -24.47 -21.00
CA PRO A 276 5.40 -25.09 -22.02
C PRO A 276 3.98 -25.26 -21.47
N LEU A 277 2.97 -24.88 -22.27
CA LEU A 277 1.55 -25.06 -21.96
C LEU A 277 1.30 -26.52 -21.57
N ARG A 278 1.24 -26.82 -20.27
CA ARG A 278 0.78 -28.12 -19.78
C ARG A 278 -0.73 -28.14 -19.97
N ARG A 279 -1.15 -28.72 -21.11
CA ARG A 279 -2.53 -29.10 -21.39
C ARG A 279 -3.01 -30.13 -20.37
#